data_AF-A0A662NWW5-F1
#
_entry.id   AF-A0A662NWW5-F1
#
_cell.length_a   1.000
_cell.length_b   1.000
_cell.length_c   1.000
_cell.angle_alpha   90.00
_cell.angle_beta   90.00
_cell.angle_gamma   90.00
#
_symmetry.space_group_name_H-M   'P 1'
#
loop_
_entity.id
_entity.type
_entity.pdbx_description
1 polymer ?
#
loop_
_entity_poly.entity_id
_entity_poly.type
_entity_poly.pdbx_seq_one_letter_code
_entity_poly.pdbx_strand_id
1 'polypeptide(L)'
;MELFSLIKALKKPEPLKPSTRAREFQLTLQKHHLGDEIEVEGFLLLRQPAYAPKDAVYYMLSPLSPSDIRIKDGFTSFAVLKITDKSRLNPALSFKGGEYVRVRGTIEAYPCGTLRTINVKEMEAGRYENYWLDYKEYALSRHEMERLFLETFYTDNYQLEIALLYSLFASPSIVGAPLGEGSIFSTLKDNEKVIKSLWSAMRYLLNLFPRELRLMSPRTSKKAFSYVDEDLDLDFKLFTPQGASIKYYSPENRRLLGEEIPASKWARPVLNERRAIFLAPKRYSNLKPNDPLAYLSETPFIPGKPIGYERNREFEQLIPNLIVTIHLAREQFKTFSPDDAVLRYFRRRFNDWLRKNRREYGEKFDALRLNGRVFETNMRFLLSMHLLGEMSRFEGRVSKSIVNNVLTINQDLVDTWINELSERELIKSIASYEKFVDTDKRGQIALSIFMDLEATSVDKIVDKQEFYEELVKYGFNSRDAGELIEKLIREGYLFEVSIGKLKLVVR
;
A
#
# COMPACT_ATOMS: atom_id res chain seq x y z
N MET A 1 26.09 -23.70 -4.85
CA MET A 1 26.05 -22.23 -5.03
C MET A 1 27.02 -21.88 -6.14
N GLU A 2 26.54 -21.36 -7.27
CA GLU A 2 27.37 -21.05 -8.44
C GLU A 2 28.12 -19.72 -8.26
N LEU A 3 29.38 -19.66 -8.74
CA LEU A 3 30.24 -18.47 -8.70
C LEU A 3 29.57 -17.21 -9.27
N PHE A 4 28.69 -17.38 -10.26
CA PHE A 4 27.90 -16.31 -10.87
C PHE A 4 26.89 -15.69 -9.89
N SER A 5 26.27 -16.49 -9.02
CA SER A 5 25.39 -16.00 -7.96
C SER A 5 26.15 -15.19 -6.90
N LEU A 6 27.40 -15.55 -6.63
CA LEU A 6 28.28 -14.84 -5.69
C LEU A 6 28.74 -13.48 -6.27
N ILE A 7 29.12 -13.45 -7.55
CA ILE A 7 29.52 -12.22 -8.25
C ILE A 7 28.32 -11.27 -8.39
N LYS A 8 27.13 -11.79 -8.68
CA LYS A 8 25.90 -10.98 -8.76
C LYS A 8 25.50 -10.42 -7.39
N ALA A 9 25.73 -11.16 -6.31
CA ALA A 9 25.52 -10.67 -4.94
C ALA A 9 26.57 -9.64 -4.48
N LEU A 10 27.77 -9.63 -5.07
CA LEU A 10 28.84 -8.68 -4.78
C LEU A 10 28.79 -7.40 -5.65
N LYS A 11 28.09 -7.44 -6.78
CA LYS A 11 27.96 -6.28 -7.67
C LYS A 11 26.90 -5.33 -7.10
N LYS A 12 27.27 -4.07 -6.89
CA LYS A 12 26.29 -3.04 -6.51
C LYS A 12 25.17 -2.98 -7.55
N PRO A 13 23.90 -2.80 -7.14
CA PRO A 13 22.78 -2.69 -8.06
C PRO A 13 23.00 -1.49 -8.99
N GLU A 14 22.75 -1.70 -10.28
CA GLU A 14 22.87 -0.65 -11.28
C GLU A 14 21.65 0.27 -11.24
N PRO A 15 21.81 1.60 -11.11
CA PRO A 15 20.67 2.51 -11.09
C PRO A 15 19.93 2.55 -12.43
N LEU A 16 18.60 2.41 -12.39
CA LEU A 16 17.73 2.62 -13.55
C LEU A 16 17.61 4.13 -13.84
N LYS A 17 18.42 4.61 -14.78
CA LYS A 17 18.46 6.03 -15.15
C LYS A 17 17.43 6.41 -16.21
N PRO A 18 16.94 7.66 -16.23
CA PRO A 18 16.15 8.18 -17.35
C PRO A 18 16.84 7.99 -18.71
N SER A 19 18.14 8.25 -18.80
CA SER A 19 18.90 8.07 -20.04
C SER A 19 18.89 6.64 -20.57
N THR A 20 18.94 5.63 -19.69
CA THR A 20 18.83 4.21 -20.08
C THR A 20 17.50 3.94 -20.79
N ARG A 21 16.38 4.35 -20.17
CA ARG A 21 15.02 4.16 -20.70
C ARG A 21 14.83 4.89 -22.03
N ALA A 22 15.32 6.12 -22.13
CA ALA A 22 15.26 6.88 -23.37
C ALA A 22 16.07 6.23 -24.51
N ARG A 23 17.25 5.66 -24.21
CA ARG A 23 18.08 4.96 -25.20
C ARG A 23 17.40 3.68 -25.69
N GLU A 24 16.84 2.88 -24.81
CA GLU A 24 16.12 1.66 -25.19
C GLU A 24 14.89 1.95 -26.05
N PHE A 25 14.16 3.00 -25.73
CA PHE A 25 13.06 3.48 -26.57
C PHE A 25 13.56 3.88 -27.96
N GLN A 26 14.65 4.66 -28.05
CA GLN A 26 15.23 5.03 -29.34
C GLN A 26 15.67 3.80 -30.15
N LEU A 27 16.33 2.83 -29.49
CA LEU A 27 16.74 1.58 -30.12
C LEU A 27 15.53 0.79 -30.64
N THR A 28 14.42 0.79 -29.89
CA THR A 28 13.17 0.15 -30.32
C THR A 28 12.64 0.78 -31.60
N LEU A 29 12.61 2.11 -31.68
CA LEU A 29 12.21 2.83 -32.90
C LEU A 29 13.16 2.59 -34.08
N GLN A 30 14.47 2.45 -33.81
CA GLN A 30 15.50 2.29 -34.85
C GLN A 30 15.61 0.86 -35.40
N LYS A 31 15.23 -0.15 -34.61
CA LYS A 31 15.23 -1.56 -35.03
C LYS A 31 14.19 -1.87 -36.11
N HIS A 32 13.13 -1.09 -36.18
CA HIS A 32 12.05 -1.25 -37.14
C HIS A 32 12.34 -0.45 -38.42
N HIS A 33 12.07 -1.05 -39.57
CA HIS A 33 12.20 -0.41 -40.87
C HIS A 33 11.01 0.52 -41.16
N LEU A 34 11.16 1.38 -42.16
CA LEU A 34 10.06 2.23 -42.62
C LEU A 34 8.95 1.36 -43.21
N GLY A 35 7.72 1.58 -42.76
CA GLY A 35 6.54 0.78 -43.12
C GLY A 35 6.22 -0.34 -42.14
N ASP A 36 7.14 -0.71 -41.24
CA ASP A 36 6.90 -1.75 -40.25
C ASP A 36 5.81 -1.34 -39.25
N GLU A 37 5.00 -2.33 -38.83
CA GLU A 37 4.09 -2.15 -37.71
C GLU A 37 4.86 -2.08 -36.39
N ILE A 38 4.42 -1.19 -35.51
CA ILE A 38 5.01 -1.02 -34.18
C ILE A 38 3.92 -0.78 -33.14
N GLU A 39 4.14 -1.33 -31.95
CA GLU A 39 3.41 -1.01 -30.72
C GLU A 39 4.40 -0.44 -29.70
N VAL A 40 4.13 0.78 -29.22
CA VAL A 40 4.94 1.42 -28.18
C VAL A 40 4.05 2.03 -27.11
N GLU A 41 4.55 2.06 -25.88
CA GLU A 41 3.94 2.81 -24.78
C GLU A 41 4.80 4.03 -24.44
N GLY A 42 4.15 5.10 -23.99
CA GLY A 42 4.84 6.34 -23.62
C GLY A 42 3.92 7.43 -23.12
N PHE A 43 4.49 8.57 -22.77
CA PHE A 43 3.78 9.74 -22.27
C PHE A 43 3.50 10.72 -23.40
N LEU A 44 2.21 10.99 -23.61
CA LEU A 44 1.74 11.87 -24.67
C LEU A 44 2.14 13.33 -24.37
N LEU A 45 2.83 13.95 -25.31
CA LEU A 45 3.20 15.35 -25.28
C LEU A 45 2.38 16.09 -26.34
N LEU A 46 1.40 16.87 -25.88
CA LEU A 46 0.47 17.61 -26.73
C LEU A 46 1.10 18.89 -27.28
N ARG A 47 2.22 18.73 -27.98
CA ARG A 47 2.95 19.79 -28.65
C ARG A 47 3.29 19.31 -30.06
N GLN A 48 3.00 20.17 -31.03
CA GLN A 48 3.39 19.92 -32.42
C GLN A 48 4.92 19.99 -32.54
N PRO A 49 5.58 18.97 -33.10
CA PRO A 49 7.01 19.01 -33.35
C PRO A 49 7.39 20.04 -34.43
N ALA A 50 8.64 20.49 -34.44
CA ALA A 50 9.15 21.41 -35.44
C ALA A 50 9.03 20.81 -36.86
N TYR A 51 8.72 21.65 -37.86
CA TYR A 51 8.57 21.26 -39.27
C TYR A 51 7.48 20.19 -39.55
N ALA A 52 6.48 20.08 -38.67
CA ALA A 52 5.37 19.17 -38.88
C ALA A 52 4.58 19.53 -40.16
N PRO A 53 4.32 18.56 -41.04
CA PRO A 53 3.47 18.76 -42.22
C PRO A 53 2.03 19.19 -41.85
N LYS A 54 1.28 19.69 -42.85
CA LYS A 54 -0.11 20.16 -42.69
C LYS A 54 -1.18 19.14 -43.07
N ASP A 55 -0.80 17.90 -43.37
CA ASP A 55 -1.68 16.81 -43.82
C ASP A 55 -2.34 16.05 -42.66
N ALA A 56 -1.87 16.22 -41.42
CA ALA A 56 -2.33 15.50 -40.25
C ALA A 56 -2.12 16.30 -38.95
N VAL A 57 -2.64 15.79 -37.84
CA VAL A 57 -2.31 16.30 -36.50
C VAL A 57 -1.08 15.59 -35.99
N TYR A 58 -0.10 16.35 -35.52
CA TYR A 58 1.17 15.84 -35.04
C TYR A 58 1.37 16.15 -33.56
N TYR A 59 1.72 15.13 -32.79
CA TYR A 59 2.12 15.24 -31.38
C TYR A 59 3.43 14.49 -31.12
N MET A 60 3.96 14.60 -29.91
CA MET A 60 5.15 13.87 -29.51
C MET A 60 4.80 12.82 -28.46
N LEU A 61 5.56 11.74 -28.44
CA LEU A 61 5.49 10.68 -27.43
C LEU A 61 6.86 10.60 -26.76
N SER A 62 6.90 10.73 -25.44
CA SER A 62 8.13 10.58 -24.65
C SER A 62 8.15 9.22 -23.96
N PRO A 63 9.30 8.52 -23.92
CA PRO A 63 9.45 7.36 -23.05
C PRO A 63 9.56 7.75 -21.57
N LEU A 64 9.77 9.03 -21.24
CA LEU A 64 9.99 9.46 -19.86
C LEU A 64 8.73 10.04 -19.25
N SER A 65 8.50 9.68 -17.99
CA SER A 65 7.41 10.26 -17.21
C SER A 65 7.56 11.79 -17.05
N PRO A 66 6.47 12.52 -16.79
CA PRO A 66 6.54 13.97 -16.58
C PRO A 66 7.51 14.43 -15.47
N SER A 67 7.76 13.60 -14.44
CA SER A 67 8.82 13.87 -13.46
C SER A 67 10.22 13.60 -14.00
N ASP A 68 10.40 12.52 -14.76
CA ASP A 68 11.71 12.07 -15.26
C ASP A 68 12.23 12.94 -16.40
N ILE A 69 11.36 13.40 -17.30
CA ILE A 69 11.74 14.23 -18.45
C ILE A 69 12.43 15.54 -18.05
N ARG A 70 12.22 15.99 -16.81
CA ARG A 70 12.84 17.21 -16.26
C ARG A 70 14.25 16.99 -15.73
N ILE A 71 14.66 15.74 -15.55
CA ILE A 71 15.98 15.39 -15.04
C ILE A 71 16.96 15.50 -16.20
N LYS A 72 17.88 16.48 -16.15
CA LYS A 72 18.95 16.63 -17.13
C LYS A 72 19.97 15.50 -16.94
N ASP A 73 19.74 14.36 -17.59
CA ASP A 73 20.62 13.17 -17.56
C ASP A 73 21.31 12.92 -18.92
N GLY A 74 21.40 13.96 -19.76
CA GLY A 74 22.24 14.00 -20.96
C GLY A 74 21.71 13.27 -22.20
N PHE A 75 20.56 12.58 -22.12
CA PHE A 75 19.94 11.95 -23.29
C PHE A 75 18.41 11.93 -23.19
N THR A 76 17.73 12.55 -24.15
CA THR A 76 16.27 12.51 -24.33
C THR A 76 15.94 11.94 -25.71
N SER A 77 14.77 11.30 -25.81
CA SER A 77 14.28 10.74 -27.08
C SER A 77 12.78 10.90 -27.17
N PHE A 78 12.28 11.03 -28.40
CA PHE A 78 10.86 11.21 -28.68
C PHE A 78 10.48 10.47 -29.96
N ALA A 79 9.24 10.00 -30.03
CA ALA A 79 8.59 9.64 -31.29
C ALA A 79 7.60 10.75 -31.68
N VAL A 80 7.43 10.96 -32.98
CA VAL A 80 6.36 11.81 -33.50
C VAL A 80 5.14 10.94 -33.74
N LEU A 81 3.96 11.36 -33.27
CA LEU A 81 2.70 10.70 -33.55
C LEU A 81 1.99 11.46 -34.67
N LYS A 82 1.68 10.77 -35.77
CA LYS A 82 0.85 11.29 -36.86
C LYS A 82 -0.57 10.74 -36.72
N ILE A 83 -1.53 11.61 -36.43
CA ILE A 83 -2.94 11.26 -36.23
C ILE A 83 -3.74 11.77 -37.42
N THR A 84 -4.46 10.87 -38.07
CA THR A 84 -5.30 11.14 -39.24
C THR A 84 -6.76 10.83 -38.95
N ASP A 85 -7.64 11.12 -39.89
CA ASP A 85 -9.07 10.75 -39.85
C ASP A 85 -9.31 9.24 -39.74
N LYS A 86 -8.32 8.41 -40.12
CA LYS A 86 -8.37 6.94 -40.02
C LYS A 86 -7.92 6.40 -38.67
N SER A 87 -7.32 7.23 -37.81
CA SER A 87 -6.81 6.81 -36.51
C SER A 87 -7.96 6.52 -35.54
N ARG A 88 -7.93 5.36 -34.89
CA ARG A 88 -8.90 4.99 -33.85
C ARG A 88 -8.39 5.43 -32.48
N LEU A 89 -9.04 6.44 -31.90
CA LEU A 89 -8.65 6.96 -30.59
C LEU A 89 -9.66 6.50 -29.54
N ASN A 90 -9.17 5.93 -28.45
CA ASN A 90 -10.03 5.53 -27.34
C ASN A 90 -10.74 6.76 -26.74
N PRO A 91 -12.08 6.80 -26.67
CA PRO A 91 -12.82 7.94 -26.13
C PRO A 91 -12.56 8.24 -24.64
N ALA A 92 -12.03 7.27 -23.89
CA ALA A 92 -11.69 7.42 -22.48
C ALA A 92 -10.38 8.20 -22.24
N LEU A 93 -9.58 8.44 -23.29
CA LEU A 93 -8.37 9.25 -23.19
C LEU A 93 -8.73 10.68 -22.80
N SER A 94 -8.06 11.21 -21.79
CA SER A 94 -8.29 12.57 -21.33
C SER A 94 -7.63 13.62 -22.23
N PHE A 95 -6.74 13.18 -23.12
CA PHE A 95 -5.87 14.00 -23.98
C PHE A 95 -5.24 15.13 -23.19
N LYS A 96 -4.52 14.78 -22.12
CA LYS A 96 -3.70 15.72 -21.36
C LYS A 96 -2.22 15.42 -21.57
N GLY A 97 -1.40 16.47 -21.65
CA GLY A 97 0.05 16.30 -21.71
C GLY A 97 0.55 15.53 -20.49
N GLY A 98 1.37 14.50 -20.70
CA GLY A 98 1.84 13.57 -19.69
C GLY A 98 0.92 12.36 -19.45
N GLU A 99 -0.15 12.17 -20.21
CA GLU A 99 -0.96 10.95 -20.13
C GLU A 99 -0.19 9.75 -20.70
N TYR A 100 -0.19 8.61 -19.98
CA TYR A 100 0.49 7.40 -20.43
C TYR A 100 -0.41 6.63 -21.40
N VAL A 101 0.06 6.39 -22.61
CA VAL A 101 -0.72 5.84 -23.72
C VAL A 101 0.01 4.67 -24.37
N ARG A 102 -0.78 3.73 -24.90
CA ARG A 102 -0.32 2.68 -25.79
C ARG A 102 -0.70 3.04 -27.22
N VAL A 103 0.27 2.99 -28.13
CA VAL A 103 0.12 3.42 -29.51
C VAL A 103 0.50 2.29 -30.45
N ARG A 104 -0.41 1.92 -31.35
CA ARG A 104 -0.17 0.99 -32.45
C ARG A 104 -0.21 1.74 -33.77
N GLY A 105 0.76 1.49 -34.64
CA GLY A 105 0.86 2.20 -35.91
C GLY A 105 1.93 1.64 -36.84
N THR A 106 2.28 2.41 -37.85
CA THR A 106 3.38 2.10 -38.78
C THR A 106 4.46 3.15 -38.72
N ILE A 107 5.72 2.75 -38.82
CA ILE A 107 6.85 3.69 -38.78
C ILE A 107 7.02 4.41 -40.11
N GLU A 108 7.19 5.72 -40.02
CA GLU A 108 7.52 6.62 -41.12
C GLU A 108 8.74 7.47 -40.77
N ALA A 109 9.43 7.98 -41.78
CA ALA A 109 10.49 8.94 -41.58
C ALA A 109 9.90 10.28 -41.14
N TYR A 110 10.55 10.96 -40.18
CA TYR A 110 10.22 12.36 -39.88
C TYR A 110 11.21 13.28 -40.60
N PRO A 111 10.80 14.46 -41.11
CA PRO A 111 11.68 15.37 -41.85
C PRO A 111 12.87 15.94 -41.06
N CYS A 112 12.89 15.79 -39.73
CA CYS A 112 13.87 16.42 -38.86
C CYS A 112 14.68 15.38 -38.05
N GLY A 113 16.00 15.37 -38.27
CA GLY A 113 16.97 14.65 -37.45
C GLY A 113 16.79 13.12 -37.45
N THR A 114 16.95 12.51 -36.28
CA THR A 114 16.78 11.06 -36.06
C THR A 114 15.38 10.69 -35.59
N LEU A 115 14.44 11.64 -35.56
CA LEU A 115 13.07 11.39 -35.14
C LEU A 115 12.40 10.41 -36.11
N ARG A 116 11.56 9.55 -35.54
CA ARG A 116 10.70 8.63 -36.26
C ARG A 116 9.26 9.01 -36.02
N THR A 117 8.45 8.89 -37.06
CA THR A 117 7.01 9.11 -36.98
C THR A 117 6.31 7.77 -36.85
N ILE A 118 5.29 7.70 -36.01
CA ILE A 118 4.35 6.59 -35.92
C ILE A 118 3.05 7.10 -36.50
N ASN A 119 2.67 6.58 -37.66
CA ASN A 119 1.35 6.80 -38.23
C ASN A 119 0.33 5.97 -37.46
N VAL A 120 -0.44 6.65 -36.63
CA VAL A 120 -1.26 6.03 -35.57
C VAL A 120 -2.45 5.31 -36.19
N LYS A 121 -2.52 4.00 -36.00
CA LYS A 121 -3.72 3.19 -36.30
C LYS A 121 -4.68 3.19 -35.11
N GLU A 122 -4.14 2.97 -33.92
CA GLU A 122 -4.90 2.91 -32.67
C GLU A 122 -4.11 3.55 -31.52
N MET A 123 -4.80 4.28 -30.65
CA MET A 123 -4.23 4.82 -29.42
C MET A 123 -5.23 4.69 -28.26
N GLU A 124 -4.75 4.15 -27.14
CA GLU A 124 -5.54 3.93 -25.94
C GLU A 124 -4.78 4.27 -24.66
N ALA A 125 -5.51 4.34 -23.54
CA ALA A 125 -4.91 4.60 -22.24
C ALA A 125 -4.03 3.42 -21.80
N GLY A 126 -2.75 3.69 -21.54
CA GLY A 126 -1.81 2.69 -21.02
C GLY A 126 -1.96 2.53 -19.51
N ARG A 127 -1.52 1.38 -18.98
CA ARG A 127 -1.40 1.16 -17.53
C ARG A 127 -0.06 1.72 -17.06
N TYR A 128 -0.07 2.76 -16.22
CA TYR A 128 1.16 3.39 -15.73
C TYR A 128 2.13 2.40 -15.05
N GLU A 129 1.63 1.27 -14.53
CA GLU A 129 2.47 0.22 -13.97
C GLU A 129 3.41 -0.40 -15.01
N ASN A 130 2.96 -0.54 -16.27
CA ASN A 130 3.74 -1.15 -17.35
C ASN A 130 5.07 -0.42 -17.57
N TYR A 131 5.05 0.92 -17.46
CA TYR A 131 6.25 1.77 -17.52
C TYR A 131 7.37 1.31 -16.59
N TRP A 132 7.02 0.73 -15.44
CA TRP A 132 8.00 0.19 -14.48
C TRP A 132 8.24 -1.30 -14.67
N LEU A 133 7.21 -2.07 -15.05
CA LEU A 133 7.30 -3.52 -15.22
C LEU A 133 8.22 -3.95 -16.38
N ASP A 134 8.39 -3.09 -17.38
CA ASP A 134 9.33 -3.32 -18.50
C ASP A 134 10.78 -3.46 -18.04
N TYR A 135 11.13 -2.90 -16.87
CA TYR A 135 12.49 -2.84 -16.33
C TYR A 135 12.76 -3.86 -15.21
N LYS A 136 12.08 -5.00 -15.25
CA LYS A 136 12.08 -5.99 -14.15
C LYS A 136 13.48 -6.47 -13.72
N GLU A 137 14.44 -6.46 -14.63
CA GLU A 137 15.85 -6.81 -14.38
C GLU A 137 16.59 -5.83 -13.46
N TYR A 138 16.07 -4.60 -13.31
CA TYR A 138 16.58 -3.59 -12.38
C TYR A 138 16.00 -3.72 -10.96
N ALA A 139 15.10 -4.68 -10.72
CA ALA A 139 14.52 -4.89 -9.40
C ALA A 139 15.59 -5.21 -8.34
N LEU A 140 15.43 -4.59 -7.18
CA LEU A 140 16.26 -4.83 -6.00
C LEU A 140 15.88 -6.15 -5.33
N SER A 141 16.88 -6.88 -4.86
CA SER A 141 16.69 -8.00 -3.94
C SER A 141 16.26 -7.51 -2.55
N ARG A 142 15.70 -8.43 -1.76
CA ARG A 142 15.34 -8.21 -0.36
C ARG A 142 16.50 -7.60 0.44
N HIS A 143 17.69 -8.21 0.37
CA HIS A 143 18.84 -7.77 1.13
C HIS A 143 19.30 -6.37 0.76
N GLU A 144 19.27 -6.02 -0.53
CA GLU A 144 19.59 -4.67 -1.00
C GLU A 144 18.60 -3.65 -0.45
N MET A 145 17.30 -3.95 -0.45
CA MET A 145 16.28 -3.04 0.10
C MET A 145 16.43 -2.85 1.61
N GLU A 146 16.62 -3.92 2.38
CA GLU A 146 16.86 -3.83 3.83
C GLU A 146 18.10 -3.00 4.12
N ARG A 147 19.22 -3.30 3.46
CA ARG A 147 20.47 -2.56 3.63
C ARG A 147 20.29 -1.08 3.31
N LEU A 148 19.71 -0.76 2.16
CA LEU A 148 19.48 0.62 1.74
C LEU A 148 18.58 1.40 2.72
N PHE A 149 17.54 0.75 3.25
CA PHE A 149 16.67 1.37 4.25
C PHE A 149 17.38 1.60 5.58
N LEU A 150 18.08 0.58 6.10
CA LEU A 150 18.79 0.64 7.37
C LEU A 150 19.99 1.62 7.34
N GLU A 151 20.63 1.78 6.18
CA GLU A 151 21.70 2.79 5.97
C GLU A 151 21.13 4.21 5.76
N THR A 152 19.82 4.37 5.61
CA THR A 152 19.20 5.68 5.33
C THR A 152 18.37 6.18 6.51
N PHE A 153 17.61 5.30 7.15
CA PHE A 153 16.72 5.60 8.25
C PHE A 153 17.19 4.83 9.48
N TYR A 154 17.39 5.54 10.59
CA TYR A 154 17.94 4.98 11.82
C TYR A 154 16.98 5.22 12.99
N THR A 155 16.57 4.13 13.64
CA THR A 155 15.74 4.12 14.84
C THR A 155 16.23 3.06 15.81
N ASP A 156 15.99 3.26 17.10
CA ASP A 156 16.32 2.27 18.12
C ASP A 156 15.35 1.06 18.12
N ASN A 157 14.33 1.09 17.26
CA ASN A 157 13.30 0.06 17.14
C ASN A 157 13.24 -0.54 15.73
N TYR A 158 13.96 -1.64 15.52
CA TYR A 158 14.00 -2.37 14.26
C TYR A 158 12.62 -2.74 13.69
N GLN A 159 11.60 -3.02 14.54
CA GLN A 159 10.24 -3.31 14.07
C GLN A 159 9.59 -2.10 13.40
N LEU A 160 9.87 -0.89 13.89
CA LEU A 160 9.35 0.35 13.31
C LEU A 160 9.98 0.61 11.94
N GLU A 161 11.30 0.45 11.83
CA GLU A 161 12.07 0.56 10.57
C GLU A 161 11.54 -0.39 9.50
N ILE A 162 11.38 -1.66 9.88
CA ILE A 162 10.92 -2.71 8.98
C ILE A 162 9.45 -2.51 8.58
N ALA A 163 8.58 -2.15 9.53
CA ALA A 163 7.18 -1.84 9.22
C ALA A 163 7.05 -0.66 8.25
N LEU A 164 7.92 0.35 8.36
CA LEU A 164 7.96 1.44 7.39
C LEU A 164 8.29 0.91 6.00
N LEU A 165 9.29 0.04 5.87
CA LEU A 165 9.66 -0.59 4.59
C LEU A 165 8.52 -1.44 4.01
N TYR A 166 7.89 -2.30 4.83
CA TYR A 166 6.76 -3.13 4.39
C TYR A 166 5.57 -2.31 3.89
N SER A 167 5.26 -1.20 4.57
CA SER A 167 4.13 -0.35 4.20
C SER A 167 4.22 0.17 2.76
N LEU A 168 5.43 0.28 2.19
CA LEU A 168 5.64 0.75 0.82
C LEU A 168 5.14 -0.22 -0.25
N PHE A 169 5.06 -1.50 0.07
CA PHE A 169 4.60 -2.52 -0.87
C PHE A 169 3.08 -2.56 -1.03
N ALA A 170 2.35 -1.88 -0.13
CA ALA A 170 0.91 -1.93 -0.02
C ALA A 170 0.38 -3.37 0.18
N SER A 171 -0.91 -3.54 0.47
CA SER A 171 -1.47 -4.87 0.64
C SER A 171 -2.10 -5.42 -0.66
N PRO A 172 -2.06 -6.74 -0.91
CA PRO A 172 -2.92 -7.37 -1.90
C PRO A 172 -4.40 -7.13 -1.60
N SER A 173 -5.21 -7.05 -2.66
CA SER A 173 -6.67 -7.01 -2.51
C SER A 173 -7.15 -8.31 -1.84
N ILE A 174 -7.81 -8.21 -0.69
CA ILE A 174 -8.37 -9.39 0.00
C ILE A 174 -9.80 -9.61 -0.50
N VAL A 175 -10.06 -10.78 -1.07
CA VAL A 175 -11.39 -11.12 -1.59
C VAL A 175 -12.42 -11.09 -0.45
N GLY A 176 -13.51 -10.34 -0.64
CA GLY A 176 -14.58 -10.19 0.36
C GLY A 176 -14.32 -9.14 1.43
N ALA A 177 -13.12 -8.53 1.50
CA ALA A 177 -12.85 -7.43 2.42
C ALA A 177 -13.25 -6.08 1.80
N PRO A 178 -13.81 -5.13 2.59
CA PRO A 178 -14.25 -3.82 2.10
C PRO A 178 -13.12 -2.78 1.99
N LEU A 179 -11.85 -3.22 1.99
CA LEU A 179 -10.66 -2.38 2.08
C LEU A 179 -9.87 -2.41 0.76
N GLY A 180 -9.36 -1.26 0.31
CA GLY A 180 -8.48 -1.18 -0.86
C GLY A 180 -7.03 -1.63 -0.61
N GLU A 181 -6.19 -1.62 -1.64
CA GLU A 181 -4.80 -2.11 -1.60
C GLU A 181 -3.81 -1.23 -0.81
N GLY A 182 -4.24 -0.09 -0.28
CA GLY A 182 -3.40 0.82 0.48
C GLY A 182 -2.96 0.27 1.84
N SER A 183 -2.13 1.05 2.52
CA SER A 183 -1.59 0.76 3.85
C SER A 183 -1.52 2.04 4.68
N ILE A 184 -1.54 1.91 5.99
CA ILE A 184 -1.41 3.02 6.94
C ILE A 184 -0.31 2.66 7.93
N PHE A 185 0.86 3.27 7.73
CA PHE A 185 1.90 3.32 8.73
C PHE A 185 1.66 4.53 9.62
N SER A 186 1.44 4.32 10.91
CA SER A 186 1.22 5.43 11.84
C SER A 186 2.10 5.39 13.06
N THR A 187 2.48 6.57 13.54
CA THR A 187 3.24 6.72 14.77
C THR A 187 2.57 7.76 15.65
N LEU A 188 2.44 7.47 16.93
CA LEU A 188 1.71 8.31 17.88
C LEU A 188 2.63 8.65 19.05
N LYS A 189 2.86 9.94 19.30
CA LYS A 189 3.61 10.40 20.48
C LYS A 189 3.22 11.81 20.89
N ASP A 190 3.23 12.10 22.18
CA ASP A 190 3.02 13.44 22.72
C ASP A 190 4.20 14.39 22.47
N ASN A 191 5.41 13.82 22.36
CA ASN A 191 6.65 14.53 22.14
C ASN A 191 6.77 15.07 20.69
N GLU A 192 6.72 16.40 20.58
CA GLU A 192 6.79 17.11 19.32
C GLU A 192 8.11 16.89 18.56
N LYS A 193 9.25 16.73 19.27
CA LYS A 193 10.56 16.48 18.64
C LYS A 193 10.55 15.12 17.93
N VAL A 194 10.01 14.10 18.58
CA VAL A 194 9.88 12.74 18.04
C VAL A 194 9.00 12.76 16.79
N ILE A 195 7.79 13.30 16.88
CA ILE A 195 6.86 13.34 15.75
C ILE A 195 7.36 14.19 14.58
N LYS A 196 8.03 15.32 14.84
CA LYS A 196 8.65 16.13 13.79
C LYS A 196 9.77 15.38 13.06
N SER A 197 10.57 14.58 13.77
CA SER A 197 11.63 13.78 13.15
C SER A 197 11.05 12.73 12.20
N LEU A 198 10.00 12.02 12.64
CA LEU A 198 9.29 11.02 11.83
C LEU A 198 8.65 11.65 10.60
N TRP A 199 7.94 12.77 10.80
CA TRP A 199 7.38 13.53 9.69
C TRP A 199 8.46 13.99 8.70
N SER A 200 9.61 14.47 9.18
CA SER A 200 10.71 14.89 8.32
C SER A 200 11.26 13.72 7.48
N ALA A 201 11.49 12.55 8.11
CA ALA A 201 11.95 11.35 7.43
C ALA A 201 10.96 10.83 6.38
N MET A 202 9.67 10.76 6.72
CA MET A 202 8.61 10.35 5.79
C MET A 202 8.42 11.33 4.64
N ARG A 203 8.54 12.63 4.90
CA ARG A 203 8.51 13.67 3.86
C ARG A 203 9.72 13.59 2.96
N TYR A 204 10.90 13.30 3.49
CA TYR A 204 12.09 13.03 2.70
C TYR A 204 11.85 11.85 1.76
N LEU A 205 11.43 10.68 2.28
CA LEU A 205 11.10 9.50 1.49
C LEU A 205 10.05 9.79 0.41
N LEU A 206 8.92 10.42 0.78
CA LEU A 206 7.86 10.79 -0.17
C LEU A 206 8.37 11.70 -1.29
N ASN A 207 9.30 12.60 -0.98
CA ASN A 207 9.87 13.53 -1.95
C ASN A 207 10.85 12.88 -2.92
N LEU A 208 11.32 11.67 -2.64
CA LEU A 208 12.13 10.88 -3.57
C LEU A 208 11.29 10.22 -4.65
N PHE A 209 10.06 9.79 -4.34
CA PHE A 209 9.17 9.19 -5.34
C PHE A 209 8.78 10.19 -6.44
N PRO A 210 8.61 9.76 -7.71
CA PRO A 210 8.07 10.60 -8.77
C PRO A 210 6.73 11.23 -8.40
N ARG A 211 6.43 12.43 -8.90
CA ARG A 211 5.17 13.15 -8.61
C ARG A 211 3.92 12.32 -8.97
N GLU A 212 4.06 11.47 -9.97
CA GLU A 212 3.12 10.45 -10.44
C GLU A 212 2.67 9.52 -9.33
N LEU A 213 3.55 9.18 -8.38
CA LEU A 213 3.25 8.27 -7.27
C LEU A 213 2.82 9.01 -6.00
N ARG A 214 2.78 10.35 -5.99
CA ARG A 214 2.40 11.12 -4.80
C ARG A 214 0.88 11.38 -4.80
N LEU A 215 0.22 11.13 -3.68
CA LEU A 215 -1.15 11.56 -3.46
C LEU A 215 -1.16 13.08 -3.22
N MET A 216 -1.68 13.82 -4.19
CA MET A 216 -1.72 15.28 -4.17
C MET A 216 -3.14 15.81 -4.08
N SER A 217 -3.28 17.02 -3.55
CA SER A 217 -4.57 17.71 -3.54
C SER A 217 -5.17 17.79 -4.95
N PRO A 218 -6.52 17.73 -5.09
CA PRO A 218 -7.18 17.87 -6.39
C PRO A 218 -6.82 19.15 -7.14
N ARG A 219 -6.48 20.23 -6.42
CA ARG A 219 -6.02 21.49 -7.01
C ARG A 219 -4.62 21.36 -7.59
N THR A 220 -3.71 20.72 -6.86
CA THR A 220 -2.31 20.54 -7.29
C THR A 220 -2.19 19.52 -8.42
N SER A 221 -2.98 18.44 -8.41
CA SER A 221 -2.95 17.42 -9.46
C SER A 221 -3.48 17.93 -10.81
N LYS A 222 -4.41 18.90 -10.79
CA LYS A 222 -4.93 19.57 -11.99
C LYS A 222 -4.02 20.68 -12.52
N LYS A 223 -3.05 21.15 -11.73
CA LYS A 223 -2.17 22.24 -12.12
C LYS A 223 -1.10 21.72 -13.10
N ALA A 224 -1.16 22.20 -14.33
CA ALA A 224 -0.11 21.99 -15.32
C ALA A 224 1.21 22.60 -14.86
N PHE A 225 2.32 21.99 -15.28
CA PHE A 225 3.65 22.57 -15.17
C PHE A 225 4.30 22.60 -16.55
N SER A 226 5.16 23.60 -16.77
CA SER A 226 5.89 23.73 -18.01
C SER A 226 7.25 23.04 -17.90
N TYR A 227 7.64 22.37 -18.97
CA TYR A 227 8.98 21.86 -19.20
C TYR A 227 9.46 22.39 -20.55
N VAL A 228 10.70 22.82 -20.65
CA VAL A 228 11.31 23.27 -21.91
C VAL A 228 12.43 22.30 -22.22
N ASP A 229 12.36 21.66 -23.38
CA ASP A 229 13.45 20.87 -23.93
C ASP A 229 14.33 21.82 -24.75
N GLU A 230 15.56 22.03 -24.28
CA GLU A 230 16.52 22.99 -24.86
C GLU A 230 17.04 22.50 -26.22
N ASP A 231 17.11 21.18 -26.45
CA ASP A 231 17.62 20.60 -27.69
C ASP A 231 16.60 20.73 -28.84
N LEU A 232 15.31 20.64 -28.51
CA LEU A 232 14.21 20.82 -29.45
C LEU A 232 13.66 22.25 -29.51
N ASP A 233 14.03 23.11 -28.56
CA ASP A 233 13.44 24.44 -28.33
C ASP A 233 11.90 24.38 -28.24
N LEU A 234 11.39 23.36 -27.54
CA LEU A 234 9.96 23.11 -27.38
C LEU A 234 9.52 23.21 -25.92
N ASP A 235 8.39 23.87 -25.72
CA ASP A 235 7.71 23.96 -24.43
C ASP A 235 6.56 22.94 -24.34
N PHE A 236 6.57 22.16 -23.28
CA PHE A 236 5.55 21.15 -22.98
C PHE A 236 4.75 21.54 -21.74
N LYS A 237 3.42 21.51 -21.85
CA LYS A 237 2.51 21.60 -20.71
C LYS A 237 2.17 20.19 -20.24
N LEU A 238 2.66 19.84 -19.07
CA LEU A 238 2.51 18.51 -18.48
C LEU A 238 1.59 18.53 -17.27
N PHE A 239 0.79 17.48 -17.16
CA PHE A 239 -0.07 17.18 -16.03
C PHE A 239 0.45 15.94 -15.32
N THR A 240 0.04 15.77 -14.06
CA THR A 240 0.32 14.50 -13.39
C THR A 240 -0.56 13.42 -14.03
N PRO A 241 0.03 12.30 -14.49
CA PRO A 241 -0.72 11.18 -15.03
C PRO A 241 -1.77 10.71 -14.01
N GLN A 242 -3.02 10.67 -14.48
CA GLN A 242 -4.12 10.03 -13.77
C GLN A 242 -4.07 8.56 -14.19
N GLY A 243 -3.83 7.63 -13.25
CA GLY A 243 -3.77 6.21 -13.60
C GLY A 243 -2.78 5.37 -12.82
N ALA A 244 -1.81 5.96 -12.12
CA ALA A 244 -0.98 5.17 -11.20
C ALA A 244 -1.85 4.56 -10.11
N SER A 245 -1.90 3.23 -10.06
CA SER A 245 -2.73 2.47 -9.11
C SER A 245 -2.25 2.56 -7.67
N ILE A 246 -1.01 3.02 -7.45
CA ILE A 246 -0.43 3.23 -6.13
C ILE A 246 -0.09 4.71 -5.93
N LYS A 247 -0.44 5.23 -4.75
CA LYS A 247 -0.15 6.60 -4.34
C LYS A 247 0.36 6.63 -2.91
N TYR A 248 1.31 7.51 -2.62
CA TYR A 248 1.90 7.70 -1.30
C TYR A 248 1.54 9.07 -0.74
N TYR A 249 1.25 9.13 0.55
CA TYR A 249 0.92 10.34 1.28
C TYR A 249 1.71 10.46 2.56
N SER A 250 2.11 11.68 2.88
CA SER A 250 2.59 12.08 4.19
C SER A 250 2.10 13.51 4.46
N PRO A 251 1.72 13.86 5.71
CA PRO A 251 1.08 15.13 6.03
C PRO A 251 1.79 16.32 5.35
N GLU A 252 1.04 17.15 4.64
CA GLU A 252 1.62 18.20 3.78
C GLU A 252 2.39 19.27 4.56
N ASN A 253 2.05 19.47 5.83
CA ASN A 253 2.67 20.46 6.69
C ASN A 253 2.58 20.07 8.18
N ARG A 254 3.40 20.73 9.01
CA ARG A 254 3.49 20.45 10.44
C ARG A 254 2.20 20.68 11.23
N ARG A 255 1.28 21.54 10.75
CA ARG A 255 0.04 21.84 11.47
C ARG A 255 -0.88 20.62 11.51
N LEU A 256 -0.87 19.82 10.44
CA LEU A 256 -1.65 18.59 10.34
C LEU A 256 -1.24 17.53 11.37
N LEU A 257 -0.03 17.60 11.94
CA LEU A 257 0.45 16.60 12.89
C LEU A 257 -0.37 16.57 14.19
N GLY A 258 -1.04 17.67 14.55
CA GLY A 258 -1.90 17.75 15.74
C GLY A 258 -3.37 17.41 15.49
N GLU A 259 -3.75 17.09 14.25
CA GLU A 259 -5.12 16.69 13.92
C GLU A 259 -5.43 15.27 14.38
N GLU A 260 -6.71 14.95 14.61
CA GLU A 260 -7.12 13.57 14.94
C GLU A 260 -6.72 12.57 13.87
N ILE A 261 -6.77 12.98 12.61
CA ILE A 261 -6.19 12.26 11.48
C ILE A 261 -5.23 13.24 10.81
N PRO A 262 -3.91 12.96 10.76
CA PRO A 262 -2.89 13.88 10.26
C PRO A 262 -2.86 13.93 8.73
N ALA A 263 -4.02 14.25 8.16
CA ALA A 263 -4.26 14.37 6.74
C ALA A 263 -5.25 15.51 6.46
N SER A 264 -5.01 16.19 5.34
CA SER A 264 -5.93 17.21 4.82
C SER A 264 -7.32 16.63 4.59
N LYS A 265 -8.39 17.42 4.77
CA LYS A 265 -9.79 16.96 4.67
C LYS A 265 -10.09 16.19 3.36
N TRP A 266 -9.48 16.59 2.25
CA TRP A 266 -9.64 15.94 0.95
C TRP A 266 -9.00 14.54 0.88
N ALA A 267 -7.99 14.26 1.71
CA ALA A 267 -7.26 12.99 1.72
C ALA A 267 -7.89 11.96 2.69
N ARG A 268 -8.70 12.40 3.65
CA ARG A 268 -9.32 11.53 4.66
C ARG A 268 -10.23 10.44 4.06
N PRO A 269 -11.07 10.70 3.02
CA PRO A 269 -11.82 9.64 2.35
C PRO A 269 -10.91 8.58 1.73
N VAL A 270 -9.81 8.99 1.10
CA VAL A 270 -8.82 8.08 0.49
C VAL A 270 -8.13 7.21 1.54
N LEU A 271 -7.86 7.77 2.73
CA LEU A 271 -7.34 7.03 3.90
C LEU A 271 -8.35 5.99 4.38
N ASN A 272 -9.60 6.39 4.63
CA ASN A 272 -10.64 5.50 5.15
C ASN A 272 -10.95 4.34 4.20
N GLU A 273 -10.90 4.58 2.89
CA GLU A 273 -11.10 3.55 1.86
C GLU A 273 -9.84 2.74 1.55
N ARG A 274 -8.69 3.07 2.17
CA ARG A 274 -7.36 2.48 1.90
C ARG A 274 -6.99 2.45 0.43
N ARG A 275 -7.11 3.59 -0.25
CA ARG A 275 -6.75 3.71 -1.69
C ARG A 275 -5.35 4.29 -1.92
N ALA A 276 -4.57 4.48 -0.86
CA ALA A 276 -3.19 4.98 -0.91
C ALA A 276 -2.41 4.51 0.32
N ILE A 277 -1.08 4.64 0.27
CA ILE A 277 -0.16 4.39 1.38
C ILE A 277 -0.01 5.68 2.18
N PHE A 278 -0.37 5.66 3.45
CA PHE A 278 -0.26 6.79 4.36
C PHE A 278 0.89 6.58 5.34
N LEU A 279 1.88 7.48 5.28
CA LEU A 279 2.95 7.61 6.26
C LEU A 279 2.56 8.76 7.21
N ALA A 280 1.87 8.39 8.30
CA ALA A 280 1.04 9.28 9.10
C ALA A 280 1.53 9.38 10.56
N PRO A 281 2.53 10.22 10.86
CA PRO A 281 2.92 10.52 12.22
C PRO A 281 1.93 11.52 12.83
N LYS A 282 1.54 11.27 14.07
CA LYS A 282 0.54 12.04 14.80
C LYS A 282 1.07 12.43 16.18
N ARG A 283 0.91 13.71 16.50
CA ARG A 283 1.08 14.23 17.85
C ARG A 283 -0.25 14.10 18.59
N TYR A 284 -0.23 13.49 19.77
CA TYR A 284 -1.39 13.48 20.66
C TYR A 284 -1.14 14.33 21.91
N SER A 285 -2.22 14.74 22.57
CA SER A 285 -2.16 15.30 23.93
C SER A 285 -2.37 14.23 25.00
N ASN A 286 -3.27 13.28 24.74
CA ASN A 286 -3.44 12.07 25.52
C ASN A 286 -3.68 10.89 24.57
N LEU A 287 -3.08 9.74 24.85
CA LEU A 287 -3.32 8.51 24.10
C LEU A 287 -4.72 7.99 24.46
N LYS A 288 -5.51 7.67 23.45
CA LYS A 288 -6.90 7.20 23.64
C LYS A 288 -7.12 5.88 22.93
N PRO A 289 -7.82 4.91 23.55
CA PRO A 289 -8.15 3.64 22.90
C PRO A 289 -8.96 3.78 21.62
N ASN A 290 -9.77 4.84 21.49
CA ASN A 290 -10.61 5.11 20.32
C ASN A 290 -9.96 6.12 19.35
N ASP A 291 -8.63 6.20 19.33
CA ASP A 291 -7.91 7.04 18.37
C ASP A 291 -8.21 6.60 16.92
N PRO A 292 -8.75 7.48 16.06
CA PRO A 292 -9.21 7.07 14.74
C PRO A 292 -8.06 6.67 13.81
N LEU A 293 -6.87 7.26 13.97
CA LEU A 293 -5.71 6.86 13.19
C LEU A 293 -5.19 5.50 13.64
N ALA A 294 -5.18 5.24 14.95
CA ALA A 294 -4.73 3.95 15.47
C ALA A 294 -5.68 2.82 15.10
N TYR A 295 -7.00 3.06 15.17
CA TYR A 295 -8.04 2.12 14.75
C TYR A 295 -7.89 1.67 13.29
N LEU A 296 -7.44 2.57 12.40
CA LEU A 296 -7.28 2.30 10.98
C LEU A 296 -5.87 1.83 10.59
N SER A 297 -4.91 1.78 11.50
CA SER A 297 -3.51 1.55 11.15
C SER A 297 -3.09 0.09 11.30
N GLU A 298 -2.38 -0.43 10.31
CA GLU A 298 -1.71 -1.73 10.38
C GLU A 298 -0.70 -1.73 11.52
N THR A 299 -0.01 -0.60 11.72
CA THR A 299 1.14 -0.48 12.61
C THR A 299 1.10 0.80 13.45
N PRO A 300 0.17 0.95 14.43
CA PRO A 300 0.05 2.15 15.27
C PRO A 300 1.11 2.20 16.38
N PHE A 301 2.37 2.39 15.99
CA PHE A 301 3.50 2.39 16.91
C PHE A 301 3.55 3.63 17.82
N ILE A 302 4.06 3.44 19.04
CA ILE A 302 4.38 4.52 19.98
C ILE A 302 5.90 4.60 20.11
N PRO A 303 6.58 5.46 19.33
CA PRO A 303 8.04 5.52 19.32
C PRO A 303 8.58 6.13 20.64
N GLY A 304 9.61 5.50 21.20
CA GLY A 304 10.30 6.02 22.40
C GLY A 304 11.28 7.16 22.11
N LYS A 305 11.84 7.22 20.89
CA LYS A 305 12.89 8.17 20.50
C LYS A 305 12.68 8.73 19.09
N PRO A 306 13.28 9.89 18.76
CA PRO A 306 13.28 10.43 17.40
C PRO A 306 13.90 9.46 16.39
N ILE A 307 13.46 9.52 15.13
CA ILE A 307 14.11 8.82 14.01
C ILE A 307 15.17 9.73 13.38
N GLY A 308 16.34 9.17 13.10
CA GLY A 308 17.37 9.81 12.27
C GLY A 308 17.18 9.43 10.79
N TYR A 309 17.61 10.30 9.89
CA TYR A 309 17.86 9.91 8.51
C TYR A 309 19.03 10.70 7.92
N GLU A 310 19.77 10.07 7.02
CA GLU A 310 20.85 10.69 6.28
C GLU A 310 20.53 10.72 4.78
N ARG A 311 21.03 11.75 4.09
CA ARG A 311 20.92 11.81 2.62
C ARG A 311 21.88 10.80 2.00
N ASN A 312 21.39 9.59 1.80
CA ASN A 312 22.12 8.52 1.16
C ASN A 312 21.97 8.62 -0.36
N ARG A 313 23.03 9.04 -1.05
CA ARG A 313 23.05 9.18 -2.52
C ARG A 313 22.74 7.87 -3.25
N GLU A 314 23.21 6.74 -2.71
CA GLU A 314 22.94 5.43 -3.31
C GLU A 314 21.44 5.11 -3.24
N PHE A 315 20.83 5.36 -2.07
CA PHE A 315 19.38 5.22 -1.91
C PHE A 315 18.59 6.10 -2.87
N GLU A 316 18.92 7.40 -2.95
CA GLU A 316 18.24 8.35 -3.85
C GLU A 316 18.34 7.92 -5.33
N GLN A 317 19.49 7.38 -5.75
CA GLN A 317 19.70 6.91 -7.13
C GLN A 317 18.94 5.61 -7.46
N LEU A 318 18.68 4.77 -6.46
CA LEU A 318 18.00 3.48 -6.62
C LEU A 318 16.49 3.54 -6.37
N ILE A 319 15.91 4.73 -6.20
CA ILE A 319 14.45 4.90 -6.08
C ILE A 319 13.69 4.35 -7.29
N PRO A 320 14.11 4.56 -8.55
CA PRO A 320 13.50 3.89 -9.69
C PRO A 320 13.52 2.36 -9.57
N ASN A 321 14.63 1.77 -9.13
CA ASN A 321 14.75 0.33 -8.90
C ASN A 321 13.79 -0.16 -7.81
N LEU A 322 13.64 0.59 -6.71
CA LEU A 322 12.66 0.29 -5.66
C LEU A 322 11.23 0.31 -6.20
N ILE A 323 10.89 1.29 -7.04
CA ILE A 323 9.56 1.40 -7.66
C ILE A 323 9.28 0.19 -8.57
N VAL A 324 10.27 -0.22 -9.38
CA VAL A 324 10.20 -1.45 -10.18
C VAL A 324 9.91 -2.65 -9.28
N THR A 325 10.67 -2.82 -8.19
CA THR A 325 10.47 -3.93 -7.25
C THR A 325 9.06 -3.94 -6.66
N ILE A 326 8.53 -2.78 -6.27
CA ILE A 326 7.18 -2.66 -5.72
C ILE A 326 6.14 -3.07 -6.76
N HIS A 327 6.25 -2.58 -8.00
CA HIS A 327 5.29 -2.93 -9.05
C HIS A 327 5.35 -4.42 -9.43
N LEU A 328 6.54 -5.02 -9.46
CA LEU A 328 6.69 -6.46 -9.67
C LEU A 328 6.02 -7.28 -8.55
N ALA A 329 6.27 -6.91 -7.29
CA ALA A 329 5.66 -7.60 -6.16
C ALA A 329 4.13 -7.50 -6.18
N ARG A 330 3.59 -6.36 -6.63
CA ARG A 330 2.14 -6.16 -6.80
C ARG A 330 1.53 -7.03 -7.91
N GLU A 331 2.23 -7.19 -9.03
CA GLU A 331 1.77 -8.05 -10.12
C GLU A 331 1.85 -9.54 -9.72
N GLN A 332 2.87 -9.92 -8.97
CA GLN A 332 3.02 -11.29 -8.45
C GLN A 332 1.99 -11.63 -7.36
N PHE A 333 1.73 -10.71 -6.44
CA PHE A 333 0.77 -10.88 -5.33
C PHE A 333 -0.35 -9.86 -5.42
N LYS A 334 -1.26 -10.09 -6.37
CA LYS A 334 -2.38 -9.19 -6.65
C LYS A 334 -3.52 -9.32 -5.65
N THR A 335 -3.95 -10.54 -5.40
CA THR A 335 -5.11 -10.85 -4.56
C THR A 335 -4.81 -11.99 -3.59
N PHE A 336 -5.37 -11.89 -2.39
CA PHE A 336 -5.40 -12.97 -1.41
C PHE A 336 -6.82 -13.53 -1.28
N SER A 337 -6.92 -14.85 -1.34
CA SER A 337 -8.17 -15.56 -1.10
C SER A 337 -8.23 -15.98 0.36
N PRO A 338 -9.33 -15.71 1.10
CA PRO A 338 -9.51 -16.25 2.44
C PRO A 338 -9.37 -17.77 2.53
N ASP A 339 -9.63 -18.48 1.43
CA ASP A 339 -9.46 -19.94 1.31
C ASP A 339 -8.00 -20.39 1.07
N ASP A 340 -7.04 -19.46 1.03
CA ASP A 340 -5.64 -19.81 0.96
C ASP A 340 -5.22 -20.53 2.24
N ALA A 341 -4.48 -21.64 2.10
CA ALA A 341 -4.06 -22.45 3.25
C ALA A 341 -3.28 -21.65 4.30
N VAL A 342 -2.50 -20.65 3.85
CA VAL A 342 -1.76 -19.76 4.76
C VAL A 342 -2.68 -18.77 5.46
N LEU A 343 -3.75 -18.29 4.83
CA LEU A 343 -4.72 -17.41 5.49
C LEU A 343 -5.59 -18.17 6.50
N ARG A 344 -5.98 -19.42 6.21
CA ARG A 344 -6.59 -20.31 7.23
C ARG A 344 -5.64 -20.55 8.41
N TYR A 345 -4.36 -20.80 8.12
CA TYR A 345 -3.35 -20.94 9.16
C TYR A 345 -3.21 -19.63 9.97
N PHE A 346 -3.18 -18.49 9.31
CA PHE A 346 -3.13 -17.17 9.94
C PHE A 346 -4.35 -16.93 10.85
N ARG A 347 -5.59 -17.14 10.37
CA ARG A 347 -6.83 -17.04 11.15
C ARG A 347 -6.75 -17.86 12.44
N ARG A 348 -6.36 -19.13 12.34
CA ARG A 348 -6.20 -19.99 13.51
C ARG A 348 -5.18 -19.44 14.51
N ARG A 349 -4.02 -18.98 14.03
CA ARG A 349 -2.96 -18.43 14.89
C ARG A 349 -3.34 -17.07 15.50
N PHE A 350 -4.13 -16.27 14.78
CA PHE A 350 -4.70 -15.03 15.28
C PHE A 350 -5.71 -15.30 16.41
N ASN A 351 -6.58 -16.30 16.26
CA ASN A 351 -7.50 -16.72 17.33
C ASN A 351 -6.76 -17.25 18.56
N ASP A 352 -5.70 -18.04 18.36
CA ASP A 352 -4.80 -18.46 19.45
C ASP A 352 -4.20 -17.24 20.18
N TRP A 353 -3.78 -16.22 19.41
CA TRP A 353 -3.22 -14.98 19.94
C TRP A 353 -4.26 -14.18 20.75
N LEU A 354 -5.51 -14.06 20.28
CA LEU A 354 -6.60 -13.43 21.03
C LEU A 354 -6.82 -14.12 22.38
N ARG A 355 -6.91 -15.46 22.37
CA ARG A 355 -7.09 -16.27 23.58
C ARG A 355 -5.94 -16.10 24.56
N LYS A 356 -4.69 -16.11 24.07
CA LYS A 356 -3.50 -15.90 24.92
C LYS A 356 -3.56 -14.53 25.60
N ASN A 357 -3.82 -13.47 24.83
CA ASN A 357 -3.84 -12.11 25.35
C ASN A 357 -5.00 -11.85 26.32
N ARG A 358 -6.17 -12.49 26.10
CA ARG A 358 -7.27 -12.45 27.07
C ARG A 358 -6.88 -13.06 28.41
N ARG A 359 -6.13 -14.17 28.41
CA ARG A 359 -5.63 -14.80 29.65
C ARG A 359 -4.57 -13.96 30.36
N GLU A 360 -3.73 -13.28 29.58
CA GLU A 360 -2.60 -12.49 30.09
C GLU A 360 -3.05 -11.13 30.65
N TYR A 361 -3.90 -10.40 29.93
CA TYR A 361 -4.27 -9.03 30.23
C TYR A 361 -5.71 -8.85 30.73
N GLY A 362 -6.56 -9.88 30.63
CA GLY A 362 -7.94 -9.86 31.10
C GLY A 362 -8.76 -8.72 30.54
N GLU A 363 -9.53 -8.08 31.41
CA GLU A 363 -10.46 -6.99 31.07
C GLU A 363 -9.80 -5.80 30.39
N LYS A 364 -8.51 -5.54 30.64
CA LYS A 364 -7.77 -4.47 29.93
C LYS A 364 -7.75 -4.74 28.43
N PHE A 365 -7.47 -5.98 28.03
CA PHE A 365 -7.44 -6.35 26.62
C PHE A 365 -8.84 -6.40 26.03
N ASP A 366 -9.81 -7.01 26.70
CA ASP A 366 -11.20 -7.06 26.22
C ASP A 366 -11.79 -5.65 26.06
N ALA A 367 -11.44 -4.71 26.96
CA ALA A 367 -11.81 -3.32 26.83
C ALA A 367 -11.24 -2.67 25.56
N LEU A 368 -9.99 -2.93 25.18
CA LEU A 368 -9.41 -2.35 23.96
C LEU A 368 -9.98 -2.95 22.66
N ARG A 369 -10.76 -4.02 22.76
CA ARG A 369 -11.36 -4.73 21.64
C ARG A 369 -12.82 -4.36 21.35
N LEU A 370 -13.40 -3.45 22.14
CA LEU A 370 -14.72 -2.91 21.85
C LEU A 370 -14.73 -2.16 20.51
N ASN A 371 -15.93 -2.04 19.92
CA ASN A 371 -16.12 -1.38 18.64
C ASN A 371 -15.50 0.03 18.61
N GLY A 372 -14.76 0.33 17.53
CA GLY A 372 -14.09 1.62 17.32
C GLY A 372 -12.84 1.85 18.16
N ARG A 373 -12.32 0.82 18.85
CA ARG A 373 -11.04 0.89 19.60
C ARG A 373 -9.91 0.22 18.84
N VAL A 374 -8.67 0.59 19.17
CA VAL A 374 -7.43 0.21 18.47
C VAL A 374 -7.26 -1.30 18.23
N PHE A 375 -7.85 -2.16 19.06
CA PHE A 375 -7.81 -3.62 18.91
C PHE A 375 -9.18 -4.25 18.66
N GLU A 376 -10.16 -3.49 18.17
CA GLU A 376 -11.44 -4.06 17.70
C GLU A 376 -11.17 -5.26 16.78
N THR A 377 -11.81 -6.38 17.08
CA THR A 377 -11.31 -7.70 16.67
C THR A 377 -11.37 -7.89 15.15
N ASN A 378 -12.45 -7.45 14.51
CA ASN A 378 -12.63 -7.55 13.07
C ASN A 378 -11.62 -6.65 12.34
N MET A 379 -11.61 -5.35 12.64
CA MET A 379 -10.69 -4.42 12.02
C MET A 379 -9.24 -4.83 12.26
N ARG A 380 -8.90 -5.27 13.47
CA ARG A 380 -7.54 -5.72 13.79
C ARG A 380 -7.13 -6.96 13.00
N PHE A 381 -8.04 -7.93 12.83
CA PHE A 381 -7.79 -9.10 12.00
C PHE A 381 -7.54 -8.71 10.53
N LEU A 382 -8.40 -7.87 9.96
CA LEU A 382 -8.24 -7.34 8.60
C LEU A 382 -6.90 -6.62 8.44
N LEU A 383 -6.56 -5.74 9.37
CA LEU A 383 -5.31 -5.00 9.37
C LEU A 383 -4.08 -5.91 9.48
N SER A 384 -4.15 -6.97 10.28
CA SER A 384 -3.06 -7.92 10.38
C SER A 384 -2.95 -8.81 9.14
N MET A 385 -4.06 -9.10 8.44
CA MET A 385 -3.99 -9.69 7.09
C MET A 385 -3.39 -8.72 6.08
N HIS A 386 -3.68 -7.41 6.20
CA HIS A 386 -3.06 -6.41 5.34
C HIS A 386 -1.54 -6.39 5.52
N LEU A 387 -1.08 -6.36 6.78
CA LEU A 387 0.34 -6.43 7.14
C LEU A 387 0.98 -7.74 6.65
N LEU A 388 0.31 -8.88 6.78
CA LEU A 388 0.77 -10.15 6.20
C LEU A 388 0.98 -10.03 4.69
N GLY A 389 0.09 -9.34 3.98
CA GLY A 389 0.18 -9.06 2.56
C GLY A 389 1.35 -8.16 2.17
N GLU A 390 1.54 -7.06 2.88
CA GLU A 390 2.68 -6.15 2.72
C GLU A 390 4.01 -6.90 2.89
N MET A 391 4.12 -7.67 3.97
CA MET A 391 5.29 -8.50 4.25
C MET A 391 5.49 -9.57 3.18
N SER A 392 4.42 -10.22 2.71
CA SER A 392 4.53 -11.26 1.68
C SER A 392 5.00 -10.71 0.34
N ARG A 393 4.56 -9.50 -0.03
CA ARG A 393 5.04 -8.78 -1.23
C ARG A 393 6.51 -8.44 -1.11
N PHE A 394 6.93 -7.91 0.03
CA PHE A 394 8.34 -7.62 0.30
C PHE A 394 9.21 -8.88 0.26
N GLU A 395 8.75 -9.96 0.88
CA GLU A 395 9.46 -11.24 0.96
C GLU A 395 9.43 -12.04 -0.35
N GLY A 396 8.54 -11.67 -1.29
CA GLY A 396 8.33 -12.40 -2.53
C GLY A 396 7.66 -13.77 -2.34
N ARG A 397 7.11 -14.07 -1.16
CA ARG A 397 6.46 -15.34 -0.82
C ARG A 397 5.53 -15.20 0.38
N VAL A 398 4.54 -16.08 0.46
CA VAL A 398 3.65 -16.22 1.62
C VAL A 398 4.15 -17.41 2.45
N SER A 399 4.45 -17.23 3.74
CA SER A 399 4.99 -18.31 4.57
C SER A 399 4.53 -18.26 6.04
N LYS A 400 4.64 -19.39 6.74
CA LYS A 400 4.34 -19.47 8.18
C LYS A 400 5.25 -18.59 9.03
N SER A 401 6.48 -18.32 8.59
CA SER A 401 7.40 -17.41 9.29
C SER A 401 6.87 -15.98 9.26
N ILE A 402 6.31 -15.54 8.13
CA ILE A 402 5.72 -14.21 8.01
C ILE A 402 4.50 -14.09 8.91
N VAL A 403 3.66 -15.13 8.96
CA VAL A 403 2.53 -15.20 9.90
C VAL A 403 3.00 -15.00 11.34
N ASN A 404 4.09 -15.65 11.76
CA ASN A 404 4.62 -15.47 13.10
C ASN A 404 5.13 -14.04 13.33
N ASN A 405 5.83 -13.43 12.36
CA ASN A 405 6.31 -12.05 12.47
C ASN A 405 5.16 -11.05 12.61
N VAL A 406 4.06 -11.22 11.85
CA VAL A 406 2.85 -10.39 12.00
C VAL A 406 2.27 -10.49 13.40
N LEU A 407 2.22 -11.69 13.97
CA LEU A 407 1.72 -11.90 15.34
C LEU A 407 2.67 -11.34 16.39
N THR A 408 3.99 -11.36 16.16
CA THR A 408 4.96 -10.66 17.00
C THR A 408 4.73 -9.16 16.97
N ILE A 409 4.56 -8.55 15.79
CA ILE A 409 4.24 -7.11 15.68
C ILE A 409 2.92 -6.80 16.42
N ASN A 410 1.88 -7.62 16.25
CA ASN A 410 0.63 -7.44 16.98
C ASN A 410 0.82 -7.53 18.50
N GLN A 411 1.66 -8.45 18.99
CA GLN A 411 1.97 -8.56 20.40
C GLN A 411 2.69 -7.31 20.91
N ASP A 412 3.73 -6.86 20.21
CA ASP A 412 4.48 -5.65 20.57
C ASP A 412 3.55 -4.42 20.63
N LEU A 413 2.58 -4.33 19.72
CA LEU A 413 1.56 -3.29 19.74
C LEU A 413 0.66 -3.38 20.98
N VAL A 414 0.14 -4.57 21.32
CA VAL A 414 -0.71 -4.76 22.51
C VAL A 414 0.05 -4.38 23.78
N ASP A 415 1.26 -4.90 23.93
CA ASP A 415 2.12 -4.65 25.09
C ASP A 415 2.40 -3.15 25.25
N THR A 416 2.76 -2.50 24.14
CA THR A 416 3.03 -1.06 24.11
C THR A 416 1.80 -0.25 24.49
N TRP A 417 0.63 -0.55 23.90
CA TRP A 417 -0.59 0.22 24.14
C TRP A 417 -1.13 0.02 25.56
N ILE A 418 -1.10 -1.20 26.10
CA ILE A 418 -1.54 -1.46 27.48
C ILE A 418 -0.66 -0.70 28.49
N ASN A 419 0.64 -0.59 28.21
CA ASN A 419 1.59 0.09 29.10
C ASN A 419 1.59 1.62 28.96
N GLU A 420 1.37 2.17 27.76
CA GLU A 420 1.38 3.61 27.52
C GLU A 420 0.02 4.29 27.80
N LEU A 421 -1.08 3.53 27.86
CA LEU A 421 -2.38 4.07 28.24
C LEU A 421 -2.40 4.47 29.72
N SER A 422 -2.84 5.69 30.00
CA SER A 422 -3.04 6.13 31.38
C SER A 422 -4.07 5.27 32.11
N GLU A 423 -3.86 5.05 33.40
CA GLU A 423 -4.79 4.30 34.27
C GLU A 423 -6.24 4.82 34.15
N ARG A 424 -6.43 6.14 34.09
CA ARG A 424 -7.73 6.77 33.90
C ARG A 424 -8.44 6.31 32.63
N GLU A 425 -7.72 6.23 31.52
CA GLU A 425 -8.31 5.79 30.24
C GLU A 425 -8.56 4.29 30.21
N LEU A 426 -7.73 3.48 30.90
CA LEU A 426 -7.98 2.06 31.09
C LEU A 426 -9.24 1.81 31.93
N ILE A 427 -9.41 2.50 33.07
CA ILE A 427 -10.60 2.38 33.92
C ILE A 427 -11.87 2.74 33.16
N LYS A 428 -11.88 3.87 32.43
CA LYS A 428 -13.02 4.24 31.58
C LYS A 428 -13.33 3.16 30.53
N SER A 429 -12.28 2.56 30.00
CA SER A 429 -12.38 1.54 28.97
C SER A 429 -13.01 0.25 29.51
N ILE A 430 -12.59 -0.17 30.70
CA ILE A 430 -13.14 -1.31 31.44
C ILE A 430 -14.58 -1.04 31.87
N ALA A 431 -14.88 0.11 32.46
CA ALA A 431 -16.24 0.47 32.83
C ALA A 431 -17.20 0.51 31.63
N SER A 432 -16.69 0.85 30.44
CA SER A 432 -17.48 0.73 29.21
C SER A 432 -17.75 -0.73 28.88
N TYR A 433 -16.73 -1.60 28.96
CA TYR A 433 -16.85 -3.03 28.74
C TYR A 433 -17.82 -3.69 29.72
N GLU A 434 -17.72 -3.41 31.02
CA GLU A 434 -18.63 -3.93 32.05
C GLU A 434 -20.10 -3.59 31.79
N LYS A 435 -20.40 -2.41 31.22
CA LYS A 435 -21.78 -2.05 30.82
C LYS A 435 -22.35 -2.94 29.70
N PHE A 436 -21.49 -3.57 28.90
CA PHE A 436 -21.90 -4.49 27.85
C PHE A 436 -21.99 -5.95 28.34
N VAL A 437 -21.68 -6.23 29.61
CA VAL A 437 -21.39 -7.57 30.13
C VAL A 437 -22.37 -7.91 31.27
N ASP A 438 -23.42 -8.70 30.97
CA ASP A 438 -24.49 -9.05 31.92
C ASP A 438 -24.26 -10.40 32.64
N THR A 439 -24.36 -10.40 33.98
CA THR A 439 -23.93 -11.35 35.05
C THR A 439 -23.58 -12.85 34.80
N ASP A 440 -23.96 -13.52 33.70
CA ASP A 440 -23.57 -14.93 33.40
C ASP A 440 -22.19 -15.04 32.73
N LYS A 441 -21.13 -15.17 33.55
CA LYS A 441 -19.74 -15.26 33.10
C LYS A 441 -19.47 -16.39 32.08
N ARG A 442 -20.17 -17.53 32.15
CA ARG A 442 -19.91 -18.66 31.22
C ARG A 442 -20.51 -18.40 29.85
N GLY A 443 -21.76 -17.94 29.79
CA GLY A 443 -22.41 -17.54 28.54
C GLY A 443 -21.69 -16.40 27.84
N GLN A 444 -21.20 -15.41 28.60
CA GLN A 444 -20.40 -14.30 28.07
C GLN A 444 -19.10 -14.75 27.41
N ILE A 445 -18.34 -15.62 28.08
CA ILE A 445 -17.09 -16.13 27.52
C ILE A 445 -17.38 -16.87 26.21
N ALA A 446 -18.45 -17.65 26.17
CA ALA A 446 -18.85 -18.35 24.95
C ALA A 446 -19.27 -17.39 23.83
N LEU A 447 -20.09 -16.38 24.12
CA LEU A 447 -20.45 -15.35 23.14
C LEU A 447 -19.24 -14.52 22.69
N SER A 448 -18.30 -14.23 23.58
CA SER A 448 -17.05 -13.55 23.24
C SER A 448 -16.20 -14.38 22.28
N ILE A 449 -16.05 -15.68 22.53
CA ILE A 449 -15.37 -16.61 21.62
C ILE A 449 -16.11 -16.66 20.27
N PHE A 450 -17.45 -16.68 20.29
CA PHE A 450 -18.24 -16.67 19.06
C PHE A 450 -18.02 -15.39 18.26
N MET A 451 -18.05 -14.23 18.90
CA MET A 451 -17.79 -12.94 18.25
C MET A 451 -16.39 -12.89 17.64
N ASP A 452 -15.40 -13.51 18.27
CA ASP A 452 -14.03 -13.59 17.73
C ASP A 452 -14.00 -14.44 16.45
N LEU A 453 -14.69 -15.58 16.46
CA LEU A 453 -14.83 -16.45 15.30
C LEU A 453 -15.59 -15.79 14.17
N GLU A 454 -16.67 -15.08 14.49
CA GLU A 454 -17.50 -14.35 13.53
C GLU A 454 -16.73 -13.17 12.93
N ALA A 455 -15.98 -12.42 13.76
CA ALA A 455 -15.16 -11.28 13.35
C ALA A 455 -14.02 -11.67 12.41
N THR A 456 -13.53 -12.91 12.51
CA THR A 456 -12.49 -13.46 11.63
C THR A 456 -13.06 -14.27 10.46
N SER A 457 -14.38 -14.40 10.36
CA SER A 457 -15.06 -15.09 9.26
C SER A 457 -15.40 -14.12 8.11
N VAL A 458 -15.29 -14.60 6.87
CA VAL A 458 -15.51 -13.79 5.66
C VAL A 458 -16.97 -13.41 5.49
N ASP A 459 -17.88 -14.35 5.72
CA ASP A 459 -19.34 -14.20 5.57
C ASP A 459 -20.04 -13.86 6.88
N LYS A 460 -19.28 -13.74 7.98
CA LYS A 460 -19.79 -13.59 9.35
C LYS A 460 -20.71 -14.75 9.76
N ILE A 461 -20.43 -15.94 9.24
CA ILE A 461 -21.07 -17.18 9.65
C ILE A 461 -20.00 -18.04 10.31
N VAL A 462 -20.36 -18.69 11.41
CA VAL A 462 -19.47 -19.56 12.19
C VAL A 462 -20.01 -20.98 12.14
N ASP A 463 -19.15 -21.94 11.85
CA ASP A 463 -19.52 -23.36 11.93
C ASP A 463 -19.77 -23.75 13.39
N LYS A 464 -20.89 -24.41 13.66
CA LYS A 464 -21.27 -24.91 15.00
C LYS A 464 -20.17 -25.81 15.59
N GLN A 465 -19.55 -26.63 14.74
CA GLN A 465 -18.42 -27.48 15.12
C GLN A 465 -17.16 -26.66 15.43
N GLU A 466 -16.86 -25.62 14.64
CA GLU A 466 -15.74 -24.70 14.92
C GLU A 466 -15.92 -24.01 16.28
N PHE A 467 -17.14 -23.54 16.56
CA PHE A 467 -17.45 -22.91 17.84
C PHE A 467 -17.30 -23.88 19.02
N TYR A 468 -17.84 -25.09 18.89
CA TYR A 468 -17.68 -26.15 19.88
C TYR A 468 -16.20 -26.44 20.18
N GLU A 469 -15.37 -26.60 19.15
CA GLU A 469 -13.95 -26.89 19.31
C GLU A 469 -13.20 -25.75 20.01
N GLU A 470 -13.54 -24.48 19.71
CA GLU A 470 -12.94 -23.34 20.40
C GLU A 470 -13.37 -23.24 21.86
N LEU A 471 -14.62 -23.57 22.21
CA LEU A 471 -15.05 -23.64 23.62
C LEU A 471 -14.25 -24.70 24.39
N VAL A 472 -14.08 -25.89 23.81
CA VAL A 472 -13.30 -26.97 24.43
C VAL A 472 -11.83 -26.55 24.58
N LYS A 473 -11.22 -25.98 23.54
CA LYS A 473 -9.84 -25.44 23.59
C LYS A 473 -9.69 -24.32 24.62
N TYR A 474 -10.74 -23.55 24.87
CA TYR A 474 -10.72 -22.49 25.88
C TYR A 474 -10.70 -23.05 27.30
N GLY A 475 -11.29 -24.24 27.51
CA GLY A 475 -11.30 -24.97 28.78
C GLY A 475 -12.68 -25.44 29.24
N PHE A 476 -13.72 -25.33 28.39
CA PHE A 476 -15.04 -25.88 28.71
C PHE A 476 -15.01 -27.41 28.59
N ASN A 477 -15.75 -28.09 29.47
CA ASN A 477 -16.02 -29.52 29.29
C ASN A 477 -16.82 -29.73 28.00
N SER A 478 -16.50 -30.78 27.24
CA SER A 478 -17.19 -31.18 26.01
C SER A 478 -18.72 -31.20 26.15
N ARG A 479 -19.25 -31.75 27.24
CA ARG A 479 -20.69 -31.79 27.48
C ARG A 479 -21.27 -30.40 27.72
N ASP A 480 -20.65 -29.63 28.61
CA ASP A 480 -21.05 -28.26 28.95
C ASP A 480 -20.99 -27.33 27.72
N ALA A 481 -19.99 -27.50 26.84
CA ALA A 481 -19.85 -26.72 25.62
C ALA A 481 -21.02 -26.96 24.66
N GLY A 482 -21.41 -28.22 24.46
CA GLY A 482 -22.58 -28.57 23.64
C GLY A 482 -23.88 -28.03 24.22
N GLU A 483 -24.12 -28.24 25.52
CA GLU A 483 -25.31 -27.73 26.21
C GLU A 483 -25.39 -26.19 26.18
N LEU A 484 -24.25 -25.50 26.29
CA LEU A 484 -24.18 -24.04 26.23
C LEU A 484 -24.48 -23.50 24.83
N ILE A 485 -24.00 -24.15 23.77
CA ILE A 485 -24.34 -23.76 22.39
C ILE A 485 -25.84 -23.85 22.16
N GLU A 486 -26.47 -24.98 22.54
CA GLU A 486 -27.92 -25.14 22.41
C GLU A 486 -28.70 -24.13 23.26
N LYS A 487 -28.20 -23.83 24.48
CA LYS A 487 -28.77 -22.78 25.34
C LYS A 487 -28.73 -21.42 24.63
N LEU A 488 -27.60 -21.03 24.04
CA LEU A 488 -27.44 -19.75 23.33
C LEU A 488 -28.33 -19.65 22.08
N ILE A 489 -28.54 -20.75 21.37
CA ILE A 489 -29.49 -20.82 20.24
C ILE A 489 -30.92 -20.67 20.75
N ARG A 490 -31.32 -21.43 21.77
CA ARG A 490 -32.67 -21.40 22.35
C ARG A 490 -33.03 -20.05 22.95
N GLU A 491 -32.06 -19.37 23.58
CA GLU A 491 -32.23 -18.05 24.16
C GLU A 491 -32.17 -16.92 23.11
N GLY A 492 -31.95 -17.27 21.84
CA GLY A 492 -32.01 -16.33 20.72
C GLY A 492 -30.76 -15.46 20.57
N TYR A 493 -29.66 -15.77 21.25
CA TYR A 493 -28.39 -15.07 21.05
C TYR A 493 -27.73 -15.47 19.72
N LEU A 494 -27.90 -16.74 19.33
CA LEU A 494 -27.39 -17.32 18.08
C LEU A 494 -28.55 -17.82 17.22
N PHE A 495 -28.44 -17.64 15.90
CA PHE A 495 -29.39 -18.12 14.92
C PHE A 495 -28.71 -19.07 13.93
N GLU A 496 -29.34 -20.20 13.67
CA GLU A 496 -28.86 -21.21 12.73
C GLU A 496 -29.39 -20.89 11.33
N VAL A 497 -28.56 -20.23 10.50
CA VAL A 497 -28.93 -19.78 9.15
C VAL A 497 -29.10 -20.95 8.17
N SER A 498 -28.37 -22.04 8.42
CA SER A 498 -28.51 -23.34 7.78
C SER A 498 -27.94 -24.39 8.73
N ILE A 499 -28.20 -25.67 8.48
CA ILE A 499 -27.72 -26.77 9.34
C ILE A 499 -26.22 -26.62 9.63
N GLY A 500 -25.86 -26.52 10.91
CA GLY A 500 -24.50 -26.37 11.41
C GLY A 500 -23.87 -24.98 11.24
N LYS A 501 -24.59 -23.98 10.72
CA LYS A 501 -24.08 -22.63 10.44
C LYS A 501 -24.78 -21.60 11.33
N LEU A 502 -24.01 -20.99 12.23
CA LEU A 502 -24.49 -20.07 13.24
C LEU A 502 -24.15 -18.62 12.89
N LYS A 503 -25.00 -17.70 13.35
CA LYS A 503 -24.80 -16.25 13.24
C LYS A 503 -25.29 -15.55 14.50
N LEU A 504 -24.64 -14.46 14.90
CA LEU A 504 -25.09 -13.67 16.04
C LEU A 504 -26.37 -12.90 15.71
N VAL A 505 -27.33 -12.88 16.65
CA VAL A 505 -28.63 -12.19 16.48
C VAL A 505 -28.60 -10.77 17.06
N VAL A 506 -27.78 -10.54 18.10
CA VAL A 506 -27.75 -9.27 18.86
C VAL A 506 -26.49 -8.47 18.50
N ARG A 507 -26.63 -7.16 18.30
CA ARG A 507 -25.51 -6.20 18.20
C ARG A 507 -25.54 -5.18 19.33
#